data_AF-A0A8T6LZL0-F1
#
_entry.id   AF-A0A8T6LZL0-F1
#
_cell.length_a   1.000
_cell.length_b   1.000
_cell.length_c   1.000
_cell.angle_alpha   90.00
_cell.angle_beta   90.00
_cell.angle_gamma   90.00
#
_symmetry.space_group_name_H-M   'P 1'
#
loop_
_entity.id
_entity.type
_entity.pdbx_description
1 polymer ?
#
loop_
_entity_poly.entity_id
_entity_poly.type
_entity_poly.pdbx_seq_one_letter_code
_entity_poly.pdbx_strand_id
1 'polypeptide(L)'
;MRRKVCKEIKSIPIRFDKRMFSIKTNDKDLFVISIAGYTKSKRVNLPVIRDGAYLRLAKNLVKGWQISSILLFKDFRVQILIKKDFEKPIESKKVIGIDTNGNNI
;
A
#
# COMPACT_ATOMS: atom_id res chain seq x y z
N MET A 1 -13.91 -12.39 9.25
CA MET A 1 -14.41 -13.07 8.02
C MET A 1 -13.25 -13.75 7.32
N ARG A 2 -13.18 -15.09 7.33
CA ARG A 2 -12.10 -15.89 6.73
C ARG A 2 -12.29 -15.95 5.21
N ARG A 3 -11.31 -15.56 4.40
CA ARG A 3 -11.40 -15.65 2.92
C ARG A 3 -11.56 -17.11 2.52
N LYS A 4 -12.64 -17.44 1.81
CA LYS A 4 -12.81 -18.75 1.16
C LYS A 4 -11.71 -18.90 0.10
N VAL A 5 -11.05 -20.06 0.09
CA VAL A 5 -10.11 -20.42 -0.98
C VAL A 5 -10.92 -20.50 -2.27
N CYS A 6 -10.65 -19.61 -3.23
CA CYS A 6 -11.29 -19.64 -4.54
C CYS A 6 -10.83 -20.90 -5.29
N LYS A 7 -11.78 -21.64 -5.90
CA LYS A 7 -11.47 -22.79 -6.76
C LYS A 7 -10.57 -22.44 -7.95
N GLU A 8 -10.66 -21.19 -8.45
CA GLU A 8 -9.88 -20.70 -9.58
C GLU A 8 -9.44 -19.25 -9.39
N ILE A 9 -8.24 -18.92 -9.87
CA ILE A 9 -7.70 -17.56 -9.88
C ILE A 9 -8.21 -16.86 -11.15
N LYS A 10 -9.26 -16.03 -11.01
CA LYS A 10 -9.87 -15.30 -12.15
C LYS A 10 -8.95 -14.24 -12.77
N SER A 11 -8.05 -13.66 -11.98
CA SER A 11 -7.07 -12.68 -12.44
C SER A 11 -5.95 -12.53 -11.41
N ILE A 12 -4.71 -12.49 -11.88
CA ILE A 12 -3.54 -12.23 -11.05
C ILE A 12 -3.24 -10.73 -11.09
N PRO A 13 -3.19 -10.01 -9.96
CA PRO A 13 -2.78 -8.61 -9.95
C PRO A 13 -1.32 -8.49 -10.36
N ILE A 14 -1.00 -7.46 -11.14
CA ILE A 14 0.38 -7.16 -11.54
C ILE A 14 1.04 -6.37 -10.42
N ARG A 15 2.17 -6.87 -9.92
CA ARG A 15 2.96 -6.20 -8.88
C ARG A 15 4.09 -5.39 -9.48
N PHE A 16 4.20 -4.14 -9.02
CA PHE A 16 5.30 -3.24 -9.32
C PHE A 16 6.07 -2.96 -8.04
N ASP A 17 7.34 -3.37 -8.01
CA ASP A 17 8.26 -3.02 -6.92
C ASP A 17 8.90 -1.64 -7.17
N LYS A 18 9.62 -1.11 -6.17
CA LYS A 18 10.19 0.26 -6.18
C LYS A 18 10.97 0.64 -7.45
N ARG A 19 11.52 -0.32 -8.18
CA ARG A 19 12.26 -0.08 -9.45
C ARG A 19 11.34 0.18 -10.64
N MET A 20 10.08 -0.25 -10.55
CA MET A 20 9.11 -0.24 -11.65
C MET A 20 8.02 0.81 -11.48
N PHE A 21 7.97 1.52 -10.36
CA PHE A 21 7.06 2.65 -10.19
C PHE A 21 7.78 3.86 -9.59
N SER A 22 7.22 5.03 -9.77
CA SER A 22 7.51 6.21 -8.98
C SER A 22 6.21 6.95 -8.73
N ILE A 23 6.15 7.66 -7.61
CA ILE A 23 5.03 8.53 -7.31
C ILE A 23 5.52 9.94 -7.55
N LYS A 24 4.84 10.60 -8.47
CA LYS A 24 5.08 11.98 -8.81
C LYS A 24 3.94 12.81 -8.27
N THR A 25 4.25 14.05 -7.95
CA THR A 25 3.26 15.07 -7.69
C THR A 25 3.15 15.89 -8.97
N ASN A 26 1.93 16.17 -9.44
CA ASN A 26 1.74 17.13 -10.53
C ASN A 26 1.54 18.55 -9.97
N ASP A 27 1.37 19.53 -10.87
CA ASP A 27 1.21 20.96 -10.53
C ASP A 27 -0.03 21.29 -9.66
N LYS A 28 -0.89 20.30 -9.40
CA LYS A 28 -2.10 20.39 -8.54
C LYS A 28 -1.96 19.56 -7.26
N ASP A 29 -0.75 19.20 -6.87
CA ASP A 29 -0.46 18.32 -5.74
C ASP A 29 -1.12 16.93 -5.81
N LEU A 30 -1.33 16.43 -7.04
CA LEU A 30 -1.92 15.11 -7.26
C LEU A 30 -0.83 14.03 -7.38
N PHE A 31 -0.97 12.96 -6.59
CA PHE A 31 -0.16 11.77 -6.76
C PHE A 31 -0.52 11.08 -8.06
N VAL A 32 0.46 11.02 -8.94
CA VAL A 32 0.44 10.27 -10.18
C VAL A 32 1.35 9.05 -10.00
N ILE A 33 0.81 7.87 -10.26
CA ILE A 33 1.59 6.63 -10.22
C ILE A 33 2.22 6.45 -11.60
N SER A 34 3.53 6.63 -11.69
CA SER A 34 4.29 6.48 -12.92
C SER A 34 4.90 5.08 -12.98
N ILE A 35 4.32 4.20 -13.80
CA ILE A 35 4.75 2.82 -13.98
C ILE A 35 5.73 2.73 -15.14
N ALA A 36 6.86 2.07 -14.93
CA ALA A 36 7.81 1.76 -15.98
C ALA A 36 7.29 0.60 -16.84
N GLY A 37 7.30 0.80 -18.17
CA GLY A 37 7.07 -0.27 -19.13
C GLY A 37 8.28 -1.20 -19.25
N TYR A 38 8.17 -2.22 -20.10
CA TYR A 38 9.17 -3.27 -20.29
C TYR A 38 10.60 -2.72 -20.55
N THR A 39 10.73 -1.67 -21.35
CA THR A 39 12.04 -1.09 -21.69
C THR A 39 12.59 -0.10 -20.66
N LYS A 40 11.93 0.10 -19.51
CA LYS A 40 12.22 1.09 -18.44
C LYS A 40 12.25 2.58 -18.87
N SER A 41 12.58 2.86 -20.12
CA SER A 41 12.62 4.18 -20.75
C SER A 41 11.23 4.77 -20.97
N LYS A 42 10.24 3.92 -21.25
CA LYS A 42 8.84 4.33 -21.39
C LYS A 42 8.15 4.22 -20.05
N ARG A 43 7.52 5.30 -19.60
CA ARG A 43 6.70 5.31 -18.38
C ARG A 43 5.27 5.70 -18.72
N VAL A 44 4.32 5.01 -18.09
CA VAL A 44 2.90 5.31 -18.18
C VAL A 44 2.48 5.96 -16.86
N ASN A 45 1.85 7.13 -16.96
CA ASN A 45 1.36 7.87 -15.81
C ASN A 45 -0.10 7.53 -15.58
N LEU A 46 -0.41 6.92 -14.44
CA LEU A 46 -1.77 6.59 -14.03
C LEU A 46 -2.27 7.67 -13.05
N PRO A 47 -3.28 8.47 -13.43
CA PRO A 47 -3.93 9.36 -12.49
C PRO A 47 -4.70 8.53 -11.45
N VAL A 48 -4.66 8.98 -10.19
CA VAL A 48 -5.36 8.32 -9.08
C VAL A 48 -6.53 9.19 -8.64
N ILE A 49 -7.70 8.57 -8.45
CA ILE A 49 -8.90 9.25 -7.95
C ILE A 49 -8.64 9.75 -6.52
N ARG A 50 -9.06 10.99 -6.21
CA ARG A 50 -8.92 11.61 -4.87
C ARG A 50 -10.01 11.15 -3.91
N ASP A 51 -10.10 9.86 -3.68
CA ASP A 51 -11.02 9.30 -2.70
C ASP A 51 -10.45 9.35 -1.26
N GLY A 52 -11.18 8.78 -0.30
CA GLY A 52 -10.68 8.68 1.07
C GLY A 52 -9.42 7.82 1.21
N ALA A 53 -9.18 6.86 0.31
CA ALA A 53 -7.96 6.04 0.32
C ALA A 53 -6.75 6.86 -0.12
N TYR A 54 -6.90 7.72 -1.14
CA TYR A 54 -5.91 8.69 -1.56
C TYR A 54 -5.50 9.62 -0.41
N LEU A 55 -6.48 10.25 0.26
CA LEU A 55 -6.21 11.20 1.34
C LEU A 55 -5.51 10.53 2.53
N ARG A 56 -5.91 9.30 2.86
CA ARG A 56 -5.28 8.49 3.90
C ARG A 56 -3.85 8.12 3.54
N LEU A 57 -3.58 7.76 2.28
CA LEU A 57 -2.23 7.51 1.82
C LEU A 57 -1.37 8.77 1.96
N ALA A 58 -1.84 9.91 1.46
CA ALA A 58 -1.17 11.21 1.57
C ALA A 58 -0.73 11.49 3.01
N LYS A 59 -1.67 11.36 3.95
CA LYS A 59 -1.43 11.59 5.38
C LYS A 59 -0.41 10.62 5.96
N ASN A 60 -0.40 9.36 5.53
CA ASN A 60 0.57 8.38 6.00
C ASN A 60 1.97 8.64 5.44
N LEU A 61 2.09 9.09 4.19
CA LEU A 61 3.39 9.45 3.62
C LEU A 61 4.04 10.60 4.41
N VAL A 62 3.26 11.62 4.80
CA VAL A 62 3.73 12.71 5.68
C VAL A 62 4.19 12.19 7.05
N LYS A 63 3.60 11.11 7.56
CA LYS A 63 3.98 10.47 8.83
C LYS A 63 5.22 9.55 8.72
N GLY A 64 5.95 9.60 7.60
CA GLY A 64 7.15 8.80 7.36
C GLY A 64 6.88 7.37 6.90
N TRP A 65 5.65 7.04 6.50
CA TRP A 65 5.40 5.77 5.80
C TRP A 65 5.97 5.85 4.38
N GLN A 66 6.57 4.77 3.91
CA GLN A 66 7.13 4.64 2.58
C GLN A 66 6.36 3.60 1.78
N ILE A 67 6.19 3.84 0.48
CA ILE A 67 5.56 2.85 -0.40
C ILE A 67 6.57 1.79 -0.79
N SER A 68 6.21 0.52 -0.60
CA SER A 68 7.05 -0.64 -0.89
C SER A 68 6.75 -1.26 -2.25
N SER A 69 5.46 -1.41 -2.58
CA SER A 69 5.01 -1.97 -3.85
C SER A 69 3.60 -1.51 -4.19
N ILE A 70 3.23 -1.67 -5.46
CA ILE A 70 1.91 -1.36 -5.99
C ILE A 70 1.36 -2.61 -6.68
N LEU A 71 0.11 -2.95 -6.41
CA LEU A 71 -0.63 -4.01 -7.09
C LEU A 71 -1.70 -3.36 -7.97
N LEU A 72 -1.67 -3.68 -9.26
CA LEU A 72 -2.68 -3.26 -10.23
C LEU A 72 -3.60 -4.43 -10.56
N PHE A 73 -4.89 -4.25 -10.36
CA PHE A 73 -5.92 -5.23 -10.69
C PHE A 73 -6.48 -4.98 -12.10
N LYS A 74 -7.11 -6.01 -12.69
CA LYS A 74 -7.69 -5.96 -14.05
C LYS A 74 -8.73 -4.85 -14.23
N ASP A 75 -9.40 -4.46 -13.15
CA ASP A 75 -10.40 -3.39 -13.11
C ASP A 75 -9.79 -2.00 -12.79
N PHE A 76 -8.48 -1.84 -12.99
CA PHE A 76 -7.73 -0.61 -12.71
C PHE A 76 -7.73 -0.15 -11.26
N ARG A 77 -8.22 -0.98 -10.33
CA ARG A 77 -8.00 -0.72 -8.91
C ARG A 77 -6.53 -0.89 -8.59
N VAL A 78 -6.06 -0.02 -7.70
CA VAL A 78 -4.68 0.00 -7.26
C VAL A 78 -4.65 -0.24 -5.76
N GLN A 79 -3.86 -1.21 -5.33
CA GLN A 79 -3.55 -1.42 -3.93
C GLN A 79 -2.09 -1.06 -3.69
N ILE A 80 -1.86 -0.18 -2.72
CA ILE A 80 -0.53 0.33 -2.38
C ILE A 80 -0.10 -0.28 -1.06
N LEU A 81 1.03 -0.97 -1.09
CA LEU A 81 1.65 -1.50 0.12
C LEU A 81 2.60 -0.44 0.68
N ILE A 82 2.42 -0.10 1.95
CA ILE A 82 3.28 0.82 2.69
C ILE A 82 4.04 0.08 3.77
N LYS A 83 5.23 0.58 4.09
CA LYS A 83 6.06 0.14 5.21
C LYS A 83 6.55 1.35 5.99
N LYS A 84 6.78 1.16 7.28
CA LYS A 84 7.44 2.14 8.14
C LYS A 84 8.39 1.38 9.02
N ASP A 85 9.63 1.85 9.08
CA ASP A 85 10.61 1.34 10.01
C ASP A 85 10.34 2.05 11.34
N PHE A 86 10.14 1.26 12.40
CA PHE A 86 9.95 1.77 13.75
C PHE A 86 11.27 1.68 14.50
N GLU A 87 11.51 2.64 15.39
CA GLU A 87 12.61 2.54 16.33
C GLU A 87 12.45 1.29 17.19
N LYS A 88 13.58 0.69 17.56
CA LYS A 88 13.57 -0.45 18.48
C LYS A 88 12.89 0.00 19.78
N PRO A 89 11.90 -0.74 20.28
CA PRO A 89 11.29 -0.42 21.55
C PRO A 89 12.36 -0.32 22.64
N ILE A 90 12.30 0.74 23.44
CA ILE A 90 13.12 0.83 24.63
C ILE A 90 12.60 -0.22 25.61
N GLU A 91 13.46 -1.13 26.04
CA GLU A 91 13.10 -2.10 27.06
C GLU A 91 12.73 -1.35 28.35
N SER A 92 11.47 -1.50 28.77
CA SER A 92 10.97 -0.90 30.00
C SER A 92 10.40 -2.00 30.88
N LYS A 93 10.60 -1.90 32.20
CA LYS A 93 10.04 -2.83 33.20
C LYS A 93 8.52 -2.68 33.38
N LYS A 94 7.83 -1.94 32.51
CA LYS A 94 6.38 -1.74 32.59
C LYS A 94 5.70 -3.00 32.07
N VAL A 95 5.03 -3.70 32.98
CA VAL A 95 4.24 -4.89 32.67
C VAL A 95 2.81 -4.44 32.37
N ILE A 96 2.27 -4.87 31.23
CA ILE A 96 0.84 -4.75 30.92
C ILE A 96 0.25 -6.15 31.02
N GLY A 97 -0.65 -6.37 31.98
CA GLY A 97 -1.45 -7.58 32.04
C GLY A 97 -2.52 -7.53 30.94
N ILE A 98 -2.49 -8.48 30.02
CA ILE A 98 -3.53 -8.66 29.01
C ILE A 98 -4.32 -9.90 29.41
N ASP A 99 -5.54 -9.70 29.87
CA ASP A 99 -6.50 -10.79 30.09
C ASP A 99 -7.35 -10.97 28.84
N THR A 100 -7.19 -12.11 28.17
CA THR A 100 -8.06 -12.50 27.05
C THR A 100 -9.14 -13.42 27.58
N ASN A 101 -10.21 -12.86 28.13
CA ASN A 101 -11.41 -13.63 28.43
C ASN A 101 -12.01 -14.16 27.13
N GLY A 102 -11.92 -15.48 26.92
CA GLY A 102 -12.50 -16.21 25.80
C GLY A 102 -13.98 -16.53 25.96
N ASN A 103 -14.73 -15.78 26.78
CA ASN A 103 -16.15 -16.03 26.95
C ASN A 103 -16.95 -15.48 25.76
N ASN A 104 -17.38 -16.43 24.92
CA ASN A 104 -18.42 -16.39 23.88
C ASN A 104 -17.98 -16.10 22.43
N ILE A 105 -17.29 -17.07 21.83
CA ILE A 105 -17.53 -17.46 20.42
C ILE A 105 -18.05 -18.88 20.40
#